data_AF-A0A537FI87-F1
#
_entry.id   AF-A0A537FI87-F1
#
_cell.length_a   1.000
_cell.length_b   1.000
_cell.length_c   1.000
_cell.angle_alpha   90.00
_cell.angle_beta   90.00
_cell.angle_gamma   90.00
#
_symmetry.space_group_name_H-M   'P 1'
#
loop_
_entity.id
_entity.type
_entity.pdbx_description
1 polymer ?
#
loop_
_entity_poly.entity_id
_entity_poly.type
_entity_poly.pdbx_seq_one_letter_code
_entity_poly.pdbx_strand_id
1 'polypeptide(L)'
;MPAQHRRRGPMHDINIVPYVDVMLVLLVIFMVTAPLVTPAIIDLPTVDKASQPRVVPIEIFVRADQGLRVRQRDASGQIVEERDVTKSELANVIKKA
;
A
#
# COMPACT_ATOMS: atom_id res chain seq x y z
N MET A 1 -28.18 -32.25 -82.98
CA MET A 1 -28.31 -31.96 -81.53
C MET A 1 -27.06 -31.20 -81.10
N PRO A 2 -27.14 -29.96 -80.60
CA PRO A 2 -25.94 -29.25 -80.18
C PRO A 2 -25.52 -29.71 -78.78
N ALA A 3 -24.25 -30.09 -78.63
CA ALA A 3 -23.65 -30.43 -77.35
C ALA A 3 -23.42 -29.15 -76.54
N GLN A 4 -24.12 -29.03 -75.42
CA GLN A 4 -24.04 -27.88 -74.53
C GLN A 4 -22.72 -27.92 -73.74
N HIS A 5 -21.79 -27.05 -74.12
CA HIS A 5 -20.51 -26.88 -73.42
C HIS A 5 -20.79 -26.24 -72.04
N ARG A 6 -20.89 -27.08 -71.00
CA ARG A 6 -21.11 -26.64 -69.62
C ARG A 6 -19.84 -25.95 -69.14
N ARG A 7 -19.83 -24.61 -69.20
CA ARG A 7 -18.76 -23.78 -68.62
C ARG A 7 -18.70 -24.06 -67.11
N ARG A 8 -17.74 -24.88 -66.68
CA ARG A 8 -17.29 -24.93 -65.30
C ARG A 8 -16.72 -23.54 -64.99
N GLY A 9 -17.46 -22.74 -64.23
CA GLY A 9 -16.94 -21.51 -63.67
C GLY A 9 -15.71 -21.81 -62.78
N PRO A 10 -14.77 -20.86 -62.65
CA PRO A 10 -13.59 -21.05 -61.82
C PRO A 10 -14.03 -21.35 -60.37
N MET A 11 -13.57 -22.48 -59.83
CA MET A 11 -13.77 -22.82 -58.42
C MET A 11 -12.82 -21.95 -57.59
N HIS A 12 -13.37 -20.98 -56.88
CA HIS A 12 -12.66 -20.04 -56.01
C HIS A 12 -12.73 -20.56 -54.57
N ASP A 13 -12.20 -21.76 -54.34
CA ASP A 13 -12.01 -22.26 -52.98
C ASP A 13 -10.74 -21.59 -52.44
N ILE A 14 -10.90 -20.65 -51.50
CA ILE A 14 -9.75 -20.04 -50.83
C ILE A 14 -9.08 -21.14 -50.02
N ASN A 15 -7.79 -21.37 -50.25
CA ASN A 15 -7.00 -22.19 -49.34
C ASN A 15 -7.00 -21.50 -47.97
N ILE A 16 -7.77 -22.07 -47.04
CA ILE A 16 -7.91 -21.60 -45.66
C ILE A 16 -6.64 -21.87 -44.83
N VAL A 17 -5.88 -22.91 -45.16
CA VAL A 17 -4.68 -23.33 -44.41
C VAL A 17 -3.61 -22.23 -44.35
N PRO A 18 -3.21 -21.58 -45.46
CA PRO A 18 -2.27 -20.45 -45.42
C PRO A 18 -2.76 -19.26 -44.57
N TYR A 19 -4.06 -18.96 -44.57
CA TYR A 19 -4.61 -17.84 -43.80
C TYR A 19 -4.59 -18.13 -42.30
N VAL A 20 -4.97 -19.34 -41.93
CA VAL A 20 -4.96 -19.81 -40.53
C VAL A 20 -3.53 -19.81 -39.99
N ASP A 21 -2.53 -20.23 -40.77
CA ASP A 21 -1.12 -20.21 -40.37
C ASP A 21 -0.64 -18.79 -39.99
N VAL A 22 -0.90 -17.79 -40.82
CA VAL A 22 -0.55 -16.39 -40.54
C VAL A 22 -1.24 -15.87 -39.28
N MET A 23 -2.54 -16.16 -39.10
CA MET A 23 -3.28 -15.71 -37.92
C MET A 23 -2.79 -16.40 -36.63
N LEU A 24 -2.46 -17.69 -36.68
CA LEU A 24 -1.92 -18.42 -35.53
C LEU A 24 -0.52 -17.94 -35.17
N VAL A 25 0.35 -17.65 -36.15
CA VAL A 25 1.68 -17.07 -35.91
C VAL A 25 1.57 -15.74 -35.14
N LEU A 26 0.63 -14.86 -35.52
CA LEU A 26 0.40 -13.60 -34.80
C LEU A 26 -0.01 -13.83 -33.33
N LEU A 27 -0.88 -14.80 -33.06
CA LEU A 27 -1.29 -15.16 -31.69
C LEU A 27 -0.11 -15.69 -30.86
N VAL A 28 0.73 -16.54 -31.45
CA VAL A 28 1.93 -17.08 -30.79
C VAL A 28 2.92 -15.97 -30.46
N ILE A 29 3.15 -15.03 -31.37
CA ILE A 29 4.01 -13.85 -31.12
C ILE A 29 3.48 -13.08 -29.91
N PHE A 30 2.18 -12.76 -29.87
CA PHE A 30 1.60 -12.04 -28.73
C PHE A 30 1.74 -12.83 -27.41
N MET A 31 1.47 -14.13 -27.41
CA MET A 31 1.61 -14.98 -26.23
C MET A 31 3.05 -15.03 -25.70
N VAL A 32 4.05 -15.05 -26.57
CA VAL A 32 5.47 -15.08 -26.20
C VAL A 32 5.98 -13.71 -25.71
N THR A 33 5.40 -12.60 -26.19
CA THR A 33 5.82 -11.25 -25.77
C THR A 33 5.29 -10.84 -24.38
N ALA A 34 4.14 -11.37 -23.94
CA ALA A 34 3.57 -11.07 -22.62
C ALA A 34 4.49 -11.39 -21.40
N PRO A 35 5.20 -12.52 -21.31
CA PRO A 35 6.09 -12.82 -20.19
C PRO A 35 7.33 -11.92 -20.11
N LEU A 36 7.60 -11.08 -21.12
CA LEU A 36 8.69 -10.09 -21.06
C LEU A 36 8.33 -8.85 -20.23
N VAL A 37 7.07 -8.68 -19.87
CA VAL A 37 6.65 -7.65 -18.90
C VAL A 37 6.95 -8.19 -17.51
N THR A 38 8.11 -7.84 -16.97
CA THR A 38 8.45 -8.15 -15.58
C THR A 38 7.42 -7.49 -14.65
N PRO A 39 6.83 -8.23 -13.70
CA PRO A 39 6.03 -7.62 -12.65
C PRO A 39 6.89 -6.58 -11.95
N ALA A 40 6.41 -5.33 -11.88
CA ALA A 40 7.04 -4.33 -11.05
C ALA A 40 7.04 -4.88 -9.61
N ILE A 41 8.23 -5.10 -9.05
CA ILE A 41 8.37 -5.45 -7.64
C ILE A 41 7.86 -4.23 -6.87
N ILE A 42 6.68 -4.35 -6.29
CA ILE A 42 6.10 -3.32 -5.43
C ILE A 42 6.54 -3.66 -4.02
N ASP A 43 7.52 -2.92 -3.50
CA ASP A 43 7.89 -2.98 -2.09
C ASP A 43 6.79 -2.29 -1.27
N LEU A 44 5.88 -3.08 -0.70
CA LEU A 44 4.93 -2.55 0.27
C LEU A 44 5.67 -2.27 1.58
N PRO A 45 5.57 -1.06 2.15
CA PRO A 45 6.11 -0.79 3.47
C PRO A 45 5.35 -1.62 4.51
N THR A 46 6.01 -2.63 5.07
CA THR A 46 5.49 -3.37 6.23
C THR A 46 5.56 -2.48 7.46
N VAL A 47 4.42 -2.30 8.13
CA VAL A 47 4.31 -1.63 9.44
C VAL A 47 4.83 -2.51 10.57
N ASP A 48 6.05 -3.01 10.46
CA ASP A 48 6.75 -3.63 11.58
C ASP A 48 7.58 -2.55 12.26
N LYS A 49 7.08 -2.08 13.42
CA LYS A 49 7.68 -1.12 14.37
C LYS A 49 7.07 0.29 14.41
N ALA A 50 5.75 0.38 14.43
CA ALA A 50 5.09 1.48 15.15
C ALA A 50 4.71 1.02 16.57
N SER A 51 5.65 0.43 17.32
CA SER A 51 5.58 0.54 18.77
C SER A 51 6.01 1.96 19.09
N GLN A 52 5.07 2.90 18.93
CA GLN A 52 5.25 4.22 19.54
C GLN A 52 5.60 3.95 21.00
N PRO A 53 6.72 4.48 21.53
CA PRO A 53 6.98 4.35 22.96
C PRO A 53 5.72 4.86 23.66
N ARG A 54 5.19 4.07 24.60
CA ARG A 54 4.03 4.47 25.41
C ARG A 54 4.48 5.67 26.25
N VAL A 55 4.41 6.87 25.69
CA VAL A 55 4.78 8.10 26.38
C VAL A 55 3.70 8.36 27.40
N VAL A 56 4.04 8.23 28.67
CA VAL A 56 3.12 8.50 29.77
C VAL A 56 3.09 10.01 29.98
N PRO A 57 1.97 10.70 29.71
CA PRO A 57 1.93 12.16 29.78
C PRO A 57 1.97 12.65 31.23
N ILE A 58 2.74 13.72 31.47
CA ILE A 58 2.76 14.43 32.75
C ILE A 58 1.75 15.60 32.64
N GLU A 59 0.75 15.63 33.50
CA GLU A 59 -0.26 16.69 33.55
C GLU A 59 0.20 17.79 34.53
N ILE A 60 0.13 19.07 34.13
CA ILE A 60 0.48 20.22 34.96
C ILE A 60 -0.78 21.08 35.15
N PHE A 61 -1.21 21.24 36.39
CA PHE A 61 -2.32 22.12 36.77
C PHE A 61 -1.77 23.46 37.25
N VAL A 62 -2.20 24.55 36.60
CA VAL A 62 -1.86 25.92 36.99
C VAL A 62 -3.08 26.54 37.66
N ARG A 63 -2.99 26.85 38.95
CA ARG A 63 -4.05 27.59 39.67
C ARG A 63 -3.88 29.10 39.47
N ALA A 64 -4.97 29.85 39.63
CA ALA A 64 -5.01 31.31 39.51
C ALA A 64 -4.13 32.03 40.56
N ASP A 65 -3.75 31.32 41.64
CA ASP A 65 -2.83 31.77 42.69
C ASP A 65 -1.34 31.55 42.34
N GLN A 66 -1.04 31.18 41.08
CA GLN A 66 0.30 30.79 40.60
C GLN A 66 0.86 29.48 41.21
N GLY A 67 0.05 28.74 41.97
CA GLY A 67 0.39 27.40 42.43
C GLY A 67 0.39 26.41 41.28
N LEU A 68 1.47 25.61 41.16
CA LEU A 68 1.59 24.55 40.17
C LEU A 68 1.36 23.21 40.86
N ARG A 69 0.50 22.35 40.31
CA ARG A 69 0.37 20.95 40.74
C ARG A 69 0.80 20.06 39.59
N VAL A 70 1.72 19.14 39.85
CA VAL A 70 2.13 18.13 38.87
C VAL A 70 1.41 16.84 39.21
N ARG A 71 0.79 16.24 38.20
CA ARG A 71 0.12 14.95 38.28
C ARG A 71 0.80 14.00 37.31
N GLN A 72 1.47 13.00 37.84
CA GLN A 72 2.09 11.94 37.05
C GLN A 72 1.18 10.73 37.02
N ARG A 73 0.84 10.30 35.79
CA ARG A 73 0.09 9.07 35.54
C ARG A 73 1.08 7.92 35.33
N ASP A 74 0.67 6.67 35.56
CA ASP A 74 1.43 5.49 35.12
C ASP A 74 0.97 4.99 33.74
N ALA A 75 1.65 3.96 33.22
CA ALA A 75 1.30 3.31 31.96
C ALA A 75 -0.10 2.63 31.94
N SER A 76 -0.74 2.51 33.12
CA SER A 76 -2.07 1.92 33.35
C SER A 76 -3.16 2.98 33.53
N GLY A 77 -2.79 4.26 33.48
CA GLY A 77 -3.72 5.36 33.61
C GLY A 77 -4.00 5.80 35.06
N GLN A 78 -3.32 5.26 36.06
CA GLN A 78 -3.50 5.61 37.48
C GLN A 78 -2.61 6.79 37.87
N ILE A 79 -3.11 7.63 38.78
CA ILE A 79 -2.35 8.76 39.33
C ILE A 79 -1.40 8.20 40.39
N VAL A 80 -0.09 8.32 40.15
CA VAL A 80 0.94 7.80 41.05
C VAL A 80 1.44 8.88 42.00
N GLU A 81 1.60 10.11 41.50
CA GLU A 81 2.04 11.24 42.31
C GLU A 81 1.25 12.50 41.96
N GLU A 82 0.70 13.15 42.99
CA GLU A 82 0.15 14.50 42.91
C GLU A 82 0.92 15.38 43.90
N ARG A 83 1.70 16.32 43.37
CA ARG A 83 2.55 17.20 44.17
C ARG A 83 2.34 18.66 43.81
N ASP A 84 2.11 19.47 44.84
CA ASP A 84 2.21 20.93 44.74
C ASP A 84 3.69 21.32 44.63
N VAL A 85 4.05 21.99 43.53
CA VAL A 85 5.43 22.40 43.22
C VAL A 85 5.51 23.89 42.98
N THR A 86 6.64 24.49 43.33
CA THR A 86 6.99 25.85 42.93
C THR A 86 7.62 25.87 41.54
N LYS A 87 7.67 27.02 40.86
CA LYS A 87 8.23 27.17 39.49
C LYS A 87 9.68 26.67 39.38
N SER A 88 10.47 26.80 40.45
CA SER A 88 11.85 26.30 40.55
C SER A 88 11.93 24.77 40.71
N GLU A 89 10.96 24.16 41.38
CA GLU A 89 10.90 22.71 41.57
C GLU A 89 10.38 22.00 40.32
N LEU A 90 9.45 22.61 39.59
CA LEU A 90 8.95 22.09 38.32
C LEU A 90 10.08 21.87 37.30
N ALA A 91 11.03 22.80 37.21
CA ALA A 91 12.17 22.68 36.30
C ALA A 91 13.08 21.47 36.62
N ASN A 92 13.17 21.09 37.90
CA ASN A 92 13.93 19.93 38.32
C ASN A 92 13.19 18.61 38.08
N VAL A 93 11.85 18.62 38.20
CA VAL A 93 11.00 17.44 37.91
C VAL A 93 11.04 17.10 36.42
N ILE A 94 10.95 18.10 35.54
CA ILE A 94 11.00 17.89 34.08
C ILE A 94 12.38 17.38 33.61
N LYS A 95 13.47 17.79 34.26
CA LYS A 95 14.83 17.32 33.91
C LYS A 95 15.14 15.90 34.37
N LYS A 96 14.37 15.36 35.31
CA LYS A 96 14.58 14.04 35.92
C LYS A 96 13.63 12.96 35.36
N ALA A 97 12.56 13.38 34.68
CA ALA A 97 11.63 12.53 33.95
C ALA A 97 12.15 12.19 32.55
#